data_AF-A0A5N7A1J5-F1
#
_entry.id   AF-A0A5N7A1J5-F1
#
_cell.length_a   1.000
_cell.length_b   1.000
_cell.length_c   1.000
_cell.angle_alpha   90.00
_cell.angle_beta   90.00
_cell.angle_gamma   90.00
#
_symmetry.space_group_name_H-M   'P 1'
#
loop_
_entity.id
_entity.type
_entity.pdbx_description
1 polymer ?
#
loop_
_entity_poly.entity_id
_entity_poly.type
_entity_poly.pdbx_seq_one_letter_code
_entity_poly.pdbx_strand_id
1 'polypeptide(L)'
;MKSFAAISAFLAVTLAAPSFDVHKDIKQACITVQHQKQTSLTGITIKDQTTSALFGYACSKSLSSGPFADFSVTADLDFNGAGNLTIGPNTYRVHESPEHPGGIKCMRKGSTKSRVTAHIEAFV
;
A
#
# COMPACT_ATOMS: atom_id res chain seq x y z
N MET A 1 -71.09 -27.40 -25.63
CA MET A 1 -69.78 -27.05 -26.23
C MET A 1 -68.88 -26.56 -25.09
N LYS A 2 -67.70 -27.17 -24.98
CA LYS A 2 -66.73 -26.98 -23.89
C LYS A 2 -65.90 -25.72 -24.14
N SER A 3 -65.58 -24.95 -23.10
CA SER A 3 -64.40 -24.08 -23.12
C SER A 3 -63.86 -23.92 -21.70
N PHE A 4 -62.65 -24.44 -21.48
CA PHE A 4 -61.86 -24.27 -20.26
C PHE A 4 -60.86 -23.15 -20.53
N ALA A 5 -60.89 -22.08 -19.72
CA ALA A 5 -59.90 -21.02 -19.77
C ALA A 5 -58.62 -21.51 -19.08
N ALA A 6 -57.54 -21.68 -19.86
CA ALA A 6 -56.22 -22.02 -19.35
C ALA A 6 -55.49 -20.74 -18.91
N ILE A 7 -55.20 -20.62 -17.62
CA ILE A 7 -54.40 -19.53 -17.05
C ILE A 7 -52.92 -19.93 -17.19
N SER A 8 -52.21 -19.25 -18.08
CA SER A 8 -50.77 -19.44 -18.29
C SER A 8 -49.99 -18.62 -17.26
N ALA A 9 -49.40 -19.27 -16.27
CA ALA A 9 -48.51 -18.64 -15.30
C ALA A 9 -47.09 -18.55 -15.86
N PHE A 10 -46.59 -17.33 -16.09
CA PHE A 10 -45.18 -17.08 -16.39
C PHE A 10 -44.38 -17.15 -15.09
N LEU A 11 -43.56 -18.18 -14.92
CA LEU A 11 -42.54 -18.22 -13.88
C LEU A 11 -41.42 -17.26 -14.27
N ALA A 12 -41.34 -16.13 -13.58
CA ALA A 12 -40.20 -15.23 -13.69
C ALA A 12 -38.97 -15.93 -13.11
N VAL A 13 -38.08 -16.39 -13.98
CA VAL A 13 -36.75 -16.86 -13.57
C VAL A 13 -35.94 -15.64 -13.14
N THR A 14 -35.87 -15.39 -11.84
CA THR A 14 -34.97 -14.39 -11.28
C THR A 14 -33.54 -14.91 -11.40
N LEU A 15 -32.77 -14.38 -12.35
CA LEU A 15 -31.32 -14.56 -12.35
C LEU A 15 -30.77 -13.89 -11.09
N ALA A 16 -30.44 -14.68 -10.08
CA ALA A 16 -29.56 -14.24 -9.00
C ALA A 16 -28.18 -14.03 -9.64
N ALA A 17 -27.91 -12.79 -10.06
CA ALA A 17 -26.58 -12.41 -10.48
C ALA A 17 -25.64 -12.64 -9.28
N PRO A 18 -24.53 -13.38 -9.44
CA PRO A 18 -23.53 -13.43 -8.40
C PRO A 18 -23.05 -12.00 -8.18
N SER A 19 -23.39 -11.42 -7.02
CA SER A 19 -22.71 -10.24 -6.55
C SER A 19 -21.27 -10.67 -6.31
N PHE A 20 -20.41 -10.42 -7.29
CA PHE A 20 -18.98 -10.39 -7.07
C PHE A 20 -18.76 -9.29 -6.03
N ASP A 21 -18.73 -9.69 -4.77
CA ASP A 21 -18.21 -8.88 -3.70
C ASP A 21 -16.72 -8.75 -4.01
N VAL A 22 -16.37 -7.74 -4.82
CA VAL A 22 -15.00 -7.25 -4.94
C VAL A 22 -14.73 -6.49 -3.65
N HIS A 23 -14.84 -7.17 -2.52
CA HIS A 23 -14.10 -6.83 -1.33
C HIS A 23 -12.65 -7.17 -1.69
N LYS A 24 -11.99 -6.27 -2.44
CA LYS A 24 -10.55 -6.13 -2.26
C LYS A 24 -10.40 -5.92 -0.76
N ASP A 25 -9.85 -6.91 -0.07
CA ASP A 25 -9.66 -6.86 1.37
C ASP A 25 -8.62 -5.77 1.64
N ILE A 26 -9.08 -4.52 1.73
CA ILE A 26 -8.23 -3.35 1.91
C ILE A 26 -7.61 -3.50 3.28
N LYS A 27 -6.31 -3.78 3.33
CA LYS A 27 -5.59 -3.89 4.59
C LYS A 27 -4.87 -2.58 4.86
N GLN A 28 -4.94 -2.13 6.10
CA GLN A 28 -4.08 -1.05 6.55
C GLN A 28 -2.66 -1.58 6.70
N ALA A 29 -1.71 -0.91 6.05
CA ALA A 29 -0.30 -1.25 6.13
C ALA A 29 0.54 -0.09 6.64
N CYS A 30 1.55 -0.43 7.42
CA CYS A 30 2.64 0.46 7.76
C CYS A 30 3.76 0.30 6.72
N ILE A 31 4.05 1.39 6.01
CA ILE A 31 5.14 1.47 5.06
C ILE A 31 6.29 2.18 5.74
N THR A 32 7.42 1.48 5.84
CA THR A 32 8.66 2.00 6.40
C THR A 32 9.69 2.15 5.29
N VAL A 33 10.18 3.37 5.10
CA VAL A 33 11.28 3.68 4.18
C VAL A 33 12.53 3.96 4.99
N GLN A 34 13.59 3.22 4.72
CA GLN A 34 14.88 3.37 5.38
C GLN A 34 15.92 3.82 4.37
N HIS A 35 16.46 5.01 4.58
CA HIS A 35 17.51 5.59 3.74
C HIS A 35 18.83 5.68 4.52
N GLN A 36 19.91 5.16 3.94
CA GLN A 36 21.24 5.22 4.52
C GLN A 36 22.05 6.32 3.83
N LYS A 37 22.31 7.42 4.56
CA LYS A 37 22.93 8.64 4.02
C LYS A 37 24.28 8.42 3.34
N GLN A 38 25.14 7.57 3.89
CA GLN A 38 26.50 7.37 3.37
C GLN A 38 26.60 6.59 2.07
N THR A 39 25.66 5.68 1.84
CA THR A 39 25.68 4.77 0.69
C THR A 39 24.55 5.08 -0.29
N SER A 40 23.66 6.02 0.08
CA SER A 40 22.40 6.31 -0.60
C SER A 40 21.51 5.07 -0.80
N LEU A 41 21.75 4.00 -0.03
CA LEU A 41 20.96 2.79 -0.08
C LEU A 41 19.60 3.05 0.55
N THR A 42 18.55 2.66 -0.16
CA THR A 42 17.17 2.79 0.31
C THR A 42 16.56 1.41 0.39
N GLY A 43 15.78 1.17 1.43
CA GLY A 43 14.98 -0.04 1.59
C GLY A 43 13.55 0.31 1.95
N ILE A 44 12.62 -0.47 1.40
CA ILE A 44 11.17 -0.34 1.64
C ILE A 44 10.71 -1.60 2.34
N THR A 45 9.92 -1.44 3.40
CA THR A 45 9.28 -2.52 4.13
C THR A 45 7.81 -2.21 4.29
N ILE A 46 6.94 -3.15 3.93
CA ILE A 46 5.49 -3.03 4.06
C ILE A 46 5.01 -4.12 5.01
N LYS A 47 4.33 -3.72 6.08
CA LYS A 47 3.78 -4.63 7.08
C LYS A 47 2.31 -4.33 7.34
N ASP A 48 1.55 -5.35 7.68
CA ASP A 48 0.23 -5.19 8.26
C ASP A 48 0.30 -4.30 9.51
N GLN A 49 -0.58 -3.30 9.61
CA GLN A 49 -0.55 -2.34 10.71
C GLN A 49 -0.88 -2.98 12.07
N THR A 50 -1.73 -4.02 12.08
CA THR A 50 -2.24 -4.61 13.33
C THR A 50 -1.36 -5.76 13.82
N THR A 51 -0.99 -6.66 12.92
CA THR A 51 -0.28 -7.91 13.21
C THR A 51 1.23 -7.78 12.99
N SER A 52 1.70 -6.70 12.36
CA SER A 52 3.09 -6.55 11.91
C SER A 52 3.57 -7.64 10.93
N ALA A 53 2.65 -8.39 10.32
CA ALA A 53 2.96 -9.38 9.29
C ALA A 53 3.60 -8.71 8.07
N LEU A 54 4.66 -9.31 7.52
CA LEU A 54 5.38 -8.75 6.37
C LEU A 54 4.60 -8.99 5.08
N PHE A 55 4.21 -7.91 4.39
CA PHE A 55 3.58 -7.98 3.06
C PHE A 55 4.61 -7.88 1.94
N GLY A 56 5.66 -7.09 2.14
CA GLY A 56 6.67 -6.87 1.11
C GLY A 56 7.93 -6.22 1.62
N TYR A 57 9.04 -6.49 0.94
CA TYR A 57 10.34 -5.92 1.24
C TYR A 57 11.17 -5.73 -0.03
N ALA A 58 11.86 -4.59 -0.13
CA ALA A 58 12.84 -4.34 -1.18
C ALA A 58 14.08 -3.64 -0.60
N CYS A 59 15.27 -4.12 -0.97
CA CYS A 59 16.55 -3.40 -0.81
C CYS A 59 16.78 -2.39 -1.95
N SER A 60 15.73 -1.67 -2.35
CA SER A 60 15.81 -0.70 -3.44
C SER A 60 14.87 0.47 -3.15
N LYS A 61 14.89 1.46 -4.06
CA LYS A 61 13.96 2.59 -4.04
C LYS A 61 12.55 2.23 -4.50
N SER A 62 12.30 1.01 -5.00
CA SER A 62 11.01 0.65 -5.57
C SER A 62 10.63 -0.81 -5.31
N LEU A 63 9.37 -1.01 -4.97
CA LEU A 63 8.71 -2.30 -4.85
C LEU A 63 7.56 -2.31 -5.85
N SER A 64 7.78 -2.89 -7.02
CA SER A 64 6.89 -2.76 -8.20
C SER A 64 6.74 -4.08 -8.97
N SER A 65 6.99 -5.21 -8.31
CA SER A 65 6.94 -6.54 -8.92
C SER A 65 6.11 -7.50 -8.08
N GLY A 66 5.72 -8.62 -8.70
CA GLY A 66 4.90 -9.64 -8.03
C GLY A 66 3.56 -9.05 -7.56
N PRO A 67 3.19 -9.22 -6.28
CA PRO A 67 1.95 -8.68 -5.72
C PRO A 67 1.82 -7.15 -5.78
N PHE A 68 2.92 -6.44 -6.03
CA PHE A 68 2.99 -4.98 -6.10
C PHE A 68 3.11 -4.45 -7.53
N ALA A 69 2.88 -5.29 -8.55
CA ALA A 69 2.92 -4.87 -9.96
C ALA A 69 1.85 -3.82 -10.27
N ASP A 70 0.63 -4.01 -9.76
CA ASP A 70 -0.50 -3.08 -9.97
C ASP A 70 -0.56 -1.98 -8.89
N PHE A 71 0.22 -2.11 -7.82
CA PHE A 71 0.28 -1.17 -6.71
C PHE A 71 1.73 -0.98 -6.24
N SER A 72 2.47 -0.18 -7.01
CA SER A 72 3.89 0.04 -6.75
C SER A 72 4.13 1.00 -5.58
N VAL A 73 5.23 0.80 -4.86
CA VAL A 73 5.74 1.75 -3.86
C VAL A 73 7.12 2.23 -4.29
N THR A 74 7.29 3.54 -4.43
CA THR A 74 8.55 4.16 -4.90
C THR A 74 8.97 5.32 -4.00
N ALA A 75 10.22 5.28 -3.55
CA ALA A 75 10.84 6.29 -2.70
C ALA A 75 11.88 7.08 -3.50
N ASP A 76 11.52 8.30 -3.90
CA ASP A 76 12.44 9.26 -4.52
C ASP A 76 12.91 10.26 -3.48
N LEU A 77 14.00 9.90 -2.81
CA LEU A 77 14.58 10.65 -1.70
C LEU A 77 15.96 11.18 -2.06
N ASP A 78 16.25 12.39 -1.60
CA ASP A 78 17.55 13.03 -1.68
C ASP A 78 18.54 12.44 -0.66
N PHE A 79 19.75 13.00 -0.62
CA PHE A 79 20.82 12.58 0.28
C PHE A 79 20.46 12.71 1.78
N ASN A 80 19.55 13.61 2.13
CA ASN A 80 19.07 13.80 3.49
C ASN A 80 17.84 12.91 3.78
N GLY A 81 17.36 12.16 2.78
CA GLY A 81 16.17 11.32 2.85
C GLY A 81 14.86 12.07 2.67
N ALA A 82 14.90 13.37 2.34
CA ALA A 82 13.72 14.16 2.04
C ALA A 82 13.32 13.99 0.56
N GLY A 83 12.04 14.13 0.24
CA GLY A 83 11.58 13.94 -1.13
C GLY A 83 10.15 13.44 -1.21
N ASN A 84 9.89 12.50 -2.11
CA ASN A 84 8.56 11.99 -2.40
C ASN A 84 8.50 10.47 -2.18
N LEU A 85 7.44 10.02 -1.50
CA LEU A 85 7.06 8.61 -1.43
C LEU A 85 5.75 8.43 -2.20
N THR A 86 5.79 7.66 -3.27
CA THR A 86 4.61 7.32 -4.07
C THR A 86 4.15 5.91 -3.73
N ILE A 87 2.88 5.76 -3.39
CA ILE A 87 2.22 4.51 -3.00
C ILE A 87 0.97 4.37 -3.86
N GLY A 88 1.03 3.50 -4.87
CA GLY A 88 0.01 3.41 -5.90
C GLY A 88 -0.23 4.78 -6.56
N PRO A 89 -1.47 5.31 -6.54
CA PRO A 89 -1.80 6.61 -7.14
C PRO A 89 -1.42 7.82 -6.26
N ASN A 90 -1.08 7.60 -4.98
CA ASN A 90 -0.90 8.68 -4.02
C ASN A 90 0.58 9.02 -3.87
N THR A 91 0.90 10.31 -3.79
CA THR A 91 2.26 10.78 -3.49
C THR A 91 2.26 11.58 -2.19
N TYR A 92 3.16 11.21 -1.29
CA TYR A 92 3.35 11.81 0.02
C TYR A 92 4.70 12.53 0.07
N ARG A 93 4.73 13.72 0.66
CA ARG A 93 5.97 14.47 0.86
C ARG A 93 6.67 13.96 2.11
N VAL A 94 7.92 13.52 1.97
CA VAL A 94 8.78 13.16 3.09
C VAL A 94 9.59 14.40 3.47
N HIS A 95 9.35 14.90 4.68
CA HIS A 95 9.99 16.10 5.19
C HIS A 95 11.22 15.76 6.03
N GLU A 96 12.27 16.56 5.91
CA GLU A 96 13.47 16.43 6.75
C GLU A 96 13.17 16.70 8.23
N SER A 97 12.19 17.56 8.50
CA SER A 97 11.78 17.90 9.88
C SER A 97 10.81 16.86 10.45
N PRO A 98 11.09 16.29 11.64
CA PRO A 98 10.21 15.32 12.30
C PRO A 98 8.88 15.91 12.79
N GLU A 99 8.76 17.25 12.82
CA GLU A 99 7.55 17.94 13.31
C GLU A 99 6.44 18.00 12.25
N HIS A 100 6.74 17.64 11.01
CA HIS A 100 5.75 17.58 9.93
C HIS A 100 5.21 16.16 9.77
N PRO A 101 3.94 15.98 9.34
CA PRO A 101 3.45 14.68 8.86
C PRO A 101 4.39 14.13 7.78
N GLY A 102 4.83 12.88 7.91
CA GLY A 102 5.86 12.29 7.04
C GLY A 102 7.30 12.71 7.37
N GLY A 103 7.50 13.34 8.54
CA GLY A 103 8.80 13.76 9.04
C GLY A 103 9.74 12.59 9.34
N ILE A 104 11.00 12.79 8.99
CA ILE A 104 12.06 11.80 9.16
C ILE A 104 12.50 11.69 10.62
N LYS A 105 12.65 10.44 11.11
CA LYS A 105 13.40 10.17 12.34
C LYS A 105 14.80 9.69 12.00
N CYS A 106 15.80 10.44 12.47
CA CYS A 106 17.21 10.08 12.35
C CYS A 106 17.61 9.18 13.52
N MET A 107 18.10 7.98 13.22
CA MET A 107 18.70 7.10 14.22
C MET A 107 20.21 6.99 13.98
N ARG A 108 20.99 7.33 15.01
CA ARG A 108 22.43 7.08 15.03
C ARG A 108 22.68 5.72 15.68
N LYS A 109 22.90 4.67 14.87
CA LYS A 109 23.37 3.38 15.39
C LYS A 109 24.88 3.46 15.57
N GLY A 110 25.41 2.98 16.69
CA GLY A 110 26.77 3.18 17.25
C GLY A 110 27.99 2.81 16.39
N SER A 111 27.85 2.64 15.09
CA SER A 111 28.95 2.57 14.13
C SER A 111 28.52 3.30 12.87
N THR A 112 28.75 4.61 12.89
CA THR A 112 28.90 5.51 11.73
C THR A 112 28.04 5.19 10.52
N LYS A 113 26.71 5.01 10.66
CA LYS A 113 25.77 4.94 9.54
C LYS A 113 24.51 5.72 9.92
N SER A 114 24.39 6.95 9.42
CA SER A 114 23.18 7.75 9.62
C SER A 114 22.04 7.14 8.80
N ARG A 115 21.02 6.61 9.49
CA ARG A 115 19.79 6.09 8.87
C ARG A 115 18.64 7.05 9.13
N VAL A 116 17.94 7.35 8.06
CA VAL A 116 16.73 8.15 7.99
C VAL A 116 15.58 7.18 7.83
N THR A 117 14.59 7.24 8.72
CA THR A 117 13.40 6.39 8.64
C THR A 117 12.15 7.24 8.56
N ALA A 118 11.35 7.02 7.51
CA ALA A 118 10.01 7.57 7.37
C ALA A 118 8.98 6.45 7.57
N HIS A 119 7.94 6.74 8.35
CA HIS A 119 6.81 5.85 8.58
C HIS A 119 5.56 6.49 7.99
N ILE A 120 4.89 5.78 7.08
CA ILE A 120 3.62 6.21 6.50
C ILE A 120 2.60 5.09 6.68
N GLU A 121 1.42 5.45 7.18
CA GLU A 121 0.27 4.55 7.24
C GLU A 121 -0.54 4.73 5.95
N ALA A 122 -0.79 3.64 5.23
CA ALA A 122 -1.52 3.65 3.97
C ALA A 122 -2.41 2.42 3.85
N PHE A 123 -3.49 2.54 3.08
CA PHE A 123 -4.33 1.42 2.70
C PHE A 123 -3.74 0.74 1.47
N VAL A 124 -3.58 -0.59 1.53
CA VAL A 124 -2.93 -1.42 0.51
C VAL A 124 -3.83 -2.60 0.15
#